data_AF-A0A497PKY7-F1
#
_entry.id   AF-A0A497PKY7-F1
#
_cell.length_a   1.000
_cell.length_b   1.000
_cell.length_c   1.000
_cell.angle_alpha   90.00
_cell.angle_beta   90.00
_cell.angle_gamma   90.00
#
_symmetry.space_group_name_H-M   'P 1'
#
loop_
_entity.id
_entity.type
_entity.pdbx_description
1 polymer ?
#
loop_
_entity_poly.entity_id
_entity_poly.type
_entity_poly.pdbx_seq_one_letter_code
_entity_poly.pdbx_strand_id
1 'polypeptide(L)'
;MTTTVEDMTRFMVNNLHLTWLHRVIEKWVHKSSLEIREDLGIASFSETSTEPIDLYNTVKRHILSEAYHDEDTLRFLLGVHGWAGFHIDVDGLGTGESIISVARDGAIATLWLMATPKIIVSPSITPKELSTGALAKVVEMLVDSEESRAHFREIMATHLEAKGIGLEVFDIQALFEGQSISESFREVRTRLVVALILMQATGFPVDLDDIFALNRDQLIEETSAYIITMHARSAIRRAIIGGTHNDFEWPSVGNSRACASLFSTLAVFHASASQMTSCPQFRSSSDGMTSPWSDRDFTSYLIRELINHYASTLKAKKGRVNRELEVFIDYLKTEMTDIVSDISESSDPGETLFEELKFYRRAARTGKMPEVSPERRLRLILADIRQKTQGMRDNPPTLTELVDYIVDAFRSITDLVNSNRDALGD
;
A
#
# COMPACT_ATOMS: atom_id res chain seq x y z
N MET A 1 -23.03 7.46 -4.91
CA MET A 1 -22.63 8.87 -5.12
C MET A 1 -21.27 8.83 -5.78
N THR A 2 -21.07 9.57 -6.87
CA THR A 2 -19.74 9.77 -7.47
C THR A 2 -19.02 10.85 -6.68
N THR A 3 -17.89 10.52 -6.06
CA THR A 3 -17.06 11.50 -5.35
C THR A 3 -16.55 12.52 -6.36
N THR A 4 -16.72 13.81 -6.11
CA THR A 4 -16.15 14.88 -6.94
C THR A 4 -14.76 15.27 -6.45
N VAL A 5 -13.99 16.00 -7.26
CA VAL A 5 -12.71 16.58 -6.83
C VAL A 5 -12.92 17.45 -5.60
N GLU A 6 -13.93 18.34 -5.62
CA GLU A 6 -14.26 19.23 -4.50
C GLU A 6 -14.60 18.47 -3.21
N ASP A 7 -15.37 17.38 -3.29
CA ASP A 7 -15.67 16.56 -2.11
C ASP A 7 -14.39 15.95 -1.55
N MET A 8 -13.48 15.48 -2.42
CA MET A 8 -12.22 14.90 -2.01
C MET A 8 -11.27 15.93 -1.40
N THR A 9 -11.16 17.13 -1.97
CA THR A 9 -10.39 18.24 -1.41
C THR A 9 -10.91 18.61 -0.01
N ARG A 10 -12.23 18.67 0.17
CA ARG A 10 -12.87 18.89 1.46
C ARG A 10 -12.55 17.78 2.46
N PHE A 11 -12.55 16.52 2.03
CA PHE A 11 -12.14 15.38 2.87
C PHE A 11 -10.67 15.46 3.27
N MET A 12 -9.77 15.79 2.32
CA MET A 12 -8.34 15.95 2.58
C MET A 12 -8.09 16.99 3.68
N VAL A 13 -8.71 18.17 3.58
CA VAL A 13 -8.56 19.23 4.58
C VAL A 13 -9.12 18.81 5.95
N ASN A 14 -10.30 18.18 5.97
CA ASN A 14 -10.87 17.68 7.23
C ASN A 14 -9.99 16.61 7.89
N ASN A 15 -9.43 15.70 7.09
CA ASN A 15 -8.60 14.60 7.59
C ASN A 15 -7.23 15.10 8.04
N LEU A 16 -6.63 16.05 7.33
CA LEU A 16 -5.35 16.65 7.70
C LEU A 16 -5.39 17.21 9.13
N HIS A 17 -6.45 17.95 9.49
CA HIS A 17 -6.58 18.54 10.82
C HIS A 17 -6.56 17.48 11.96
N LEU A 18 -6.94 16.24 11.63
CA LEU A 18 -6.92 15.11 12.55
C LEU A 18 -5.56 14.39 12.61
N THR A 19 -4.61 14.74 11.73
CA THR A 19 -3.28 14.14 11.70
C THR A 19 -2.27 14.94 12.54
N TRP A 20 -1.34 14.22 13.17
CA TRP A 20 -0.20 14.83 13.85
C TRP A 20 0.70 15.63 12.89
N LEU A 21 0.65 15.29 11.60
CA LEU A 21 1.44 15.95 10.56
C LEU A 21 1.02 17.41 10.34
N HIS A 22 -0.26 17.74 10.51
CA HIS A 22 -0.71 19.13 10.51
C HIS A 22 0.05 19.97 11.54
N ARG A 23 0.20 19.46 12.77
CA ARG A 23 0.89 20.17 13.86
C ARG A 23 2.37 20.38 13.53
N VAL A 24 3.00 19.41 12.86
CA VAL A 24 4.41 19.54 12.45
C VAL A 24 4.55 20.56 11.33
N ILE A 25 3.66 20.51 10.33
CA ILE A 25 3.64 21.51 9.26
C ILE A 25 3.41 22.92 9.83
N GLU A 26 2.39 23.11 10.65
CA GLU A 26 2.04 24.38 11.29
C GLU A 26 3.19 24.94 12.14
N LYS A 27 3.87 24.08 12.92
CA LYS A 27 5.07 24.45 13.69
C LYS A 27 6.14 25.06 12.79
N TRP A 28 6.43 24.44 11.65
CA TRP A 28 7.53 24.87 10.78
C TRP A 28 7.17 26.07 9.91
N VAL A 29 5.92 26.18 9.45
CA VAL A 29 5.43 27.33 8.68
C VAL A 29 5.63 28.66 9.43
N HIS A 30 5.41 28.67 10.76
CA HIS A 30 5.54 29.87 11.56
C HIS A 30 6.96 30.17 12.07
N LYS A 31 7.92 29.27 11.84
CA LYS A 31 9.32 29.50 12.25
C LYS A 31 10.07 30.37 11.24
N SER A 32 10.68 31.43 11.75
CA SER A 32 11.60 32.28 11.01
C SER A 32 12.94 31.58 10.73
N SER A 33 13.66 32.03 9.69
CA SER A 33 14.99 31.48 9.38
C SER A 33 15.97 31.61 10.54
N LEU A 34 15.81 32.63 11.39
CA LEU A 34 16.63 32.82 12.59
C LEU A 34 16.36 31.73 13.63
N GLU A 35 15.09 31.44 13.94
CA GLU A 35 14.72 30.39 14.90
C GLU A 35 15.20 29.01 14.43
N ILE A 36 15.08 28.71 13.13
CA ILE A 36 15.58 27.45 12.56
C ILE A 36 17.10 27.36 12.69
N ARG A 37 17.81 28.47 12.47
CA ARG A 37 19.26 28.55 12.62
C ARG A 37 19.69 28.29 14.07
N GLU A 38 18.93 28.82 15.04
CA GLU A 38 19.16 28.60 16.47
C GLU A 38 18.90 27.14 16.87
N ASP A 39 17.83 26.51 16.38
CA ASP A 39 17.54 25.08 16.62
C ASP A 39 18.68 24.17 16.14
N LEU A 40 19.32 24.55 15.03
CA LEU A 40 20.46 23.83 14.46
C LEU A 40 21.79 24.11 15.18
N GLY A 41 21.80 25.00 16.18
CA GLY A 41 23.01 25.40 16.90
C GLY A 41 24.02 26.17 16.05
N ILE A 42 23.58 26.77 14.94
CA ILE A 42 24.44 27.56 14.04
C ILE A 42 24.55 28.97 14.62
N ALA A 43 25.72 29.33 15.17
CA ALA A 43 25.92 30.61 15.85
C ALA A 43 25.44 31.81 15.01
N SER A 44 24.64 32.70 15.61
CA SER A 44 24.02 33.87 14.96
C SER A 44 25.02 34.97 14.57
N PHE A 45 26.25 34.91 15.08
CA PHE A 45 27.31 35.91 14.85
C PHE A 45 28.50 35.40 14.01
N SER A 46 28.49 34.14 13.53
CA SER A 46 29.49 33.71 12.55
C SER A 46 28.97 33.95 11.14
N GLU A 47 29.74 34.68 10.33
CA GLU A 47 29.72 34.52 8.87
C GLU A 47 29.82 33.00 8.62
N THR A 48 28.76 32.42 8.08
CA THR A 48 28.60 30.97 8.01
C THR A 48 29.71 30.37 7.15
N SER A 49 30.63 29.64 7.79
CA SER A 49 31.60 28.74 7.15
C SER A 49 30.96 27.47 6.59
N THR A 50 29.65 27.29 6.79
CA THR A 50 28.88 26.15 6.25
C THR A 50 28.57 26.40 4.77
N GLU A 51 28.92 25.45 3.91
CA GLU A 51 28.62 25.56 2.48
C GLU A 51 27.09 25.66 2.25
N PRO A 52 26.62 26.46 1.28
CA PRO A 52 25.18 26.63 0.98
C PRO A 52 24.40 25.33 0.81
N ILE A 53 25.01 24.35 0.14
CA ILE A 53 24.45 23.02 -0.10
C ILE A 53 24.27 22.26 1.23
N ASP A 54 25.27 22.31 2.10
CA ASP A 54 25.23 21.67 3.41
C ASP A 54 24.17 22.30 4.31
N LEU A 55 24.03 23.63 4.27
CA LEU A 55 22.99 24.34 5.02
C LEU A 55 21.60 23.93 4.55
N TYR A 56 21.35 23.92 3.23
CA TYR A 56 20.08 23.48 2.64
C TYR A 56 19.73 22.05 3.10
N ASN A 57 20.66 21.12 2.93
CA ASN A 57 20.46 19.72 3.28
C ASN A 57 20.27 19.51 4.79
N THR A 58 20.97 20.29 5.62
CA THR A 58 20.86 20.22 7.08
C THR A 58 19.48 20.67 7.55
N VAL A 59 18.98 21.81 7.04
CA VAL A 59 17.63 22.32 7.37
C VAL A 59 16.58 21.31 6.93
N LYS A 60 16.62 20.87 5.67
CA LYS A 60 15.65 19.92 5.11
C LYS A 60 15.65 18.60 5.90
N ARG A 61 16.83 18.06 6.21
CA ARG A 61 16.96 16.84 7.04
C ARG A 61 16.40 17.04 8.44
N HIS A 62 16.70 18.16 9.09
CA HIS A 62 16.23 18.45 10.45
C HIS A 62 14.70 18.41 10.53
N ILE A 63 14.02 19.13 9.63
CA ILE A 63 12.56 19.18 9.56
C ILE A 63 11.97 17.80 9.24
N LEU A 64 12.49 17.11 8.23
CA LEU A 64 11.97 15.79 7.82
C LEU A 64 12.22 14.71 8.88
N SER A 65 13.32 14.77 9.63
CA SER A 65 13.64 13.80 10.68
C SER A 65 12.74 13.92 11.92
N GLU A 66 12.15 15.10 12.15
CA GLU A 66 11.13 15.27 13.19
C GLU A 66 9.81 14.59 12.79
N ALA A 67 9.50 14.55 11.49
CA ALA A 67 8.32 13.89 10.97
C ALA A 67 8.50 12.38 10.74
N TYR A 68 9.67 11.95 10.25
CA TYR A 68 9.91 10.57 9.88
C TYR A 68 11.12 10.01 10.64
N HIS A 69 10.87 8.96 11.42
CA HIS A 69 11.91 8.25 12.16
C HIS A 69 12.49 7.05 11.38
N ASP A 70 11.96 6.77 10.19
CA ASP A 70 12.46 5.73 9.31
C ASP A 70 13.58 6.28 8.42
N GLU A 71 14.80 5.78 8.62
CA GLU A 71 16.00 6.26 7.92
C GLU A 71 15.95 6.02 6.41
N ASP A 72 15.32 4.93 5.97
CA ASP A 72 15.20 4.64 4.54
C ASP A 72 14.24 5.62 3.85
N THR A 73 13.11 5.95 4.49
CA THR A 73 12.21 7.02 4.04
C THR A 73 12.93 8.37 4.01
N LEU A 74 13.69 8.71 5.06
CA LEU A 74 14.43 9.97 5.10
C LEU A 74 15.48 10.06 4.00
N ARG A 75 16.24 8.97 3.77
CA ARG A 75 17.22 8.87 2.68
C ARG A 75 16.56 9.05 1.32
N PHE A 76 15.40 8.44 1.11
CA PHE A 76 14.63 8.59 -0.12
C PHE A 76 14.22 10.05 -0.35
N LEU A 77 13.60 10.71 0.64
CA LEU A 77 13.08 12.07 0.49
C LEU A 77 14.19 13.11 0.27
N LEU A 78 15.36 12.89 0.87
CA LEU A 78 16.54 13.73 0.65
C LEU A 78 17.18 13.47 -0.72
N GLY A 79 17.12 12.24 -1.24
CA GLY A 79 17.76 11.84 -2.50
C GLY A 79 16.94 12.07 -3.77
N VAL A 80 15.61 12.03 -3.68
CA VAL A 80 14.71 11.96 -4.86
C VAL A 80 14.92 13.06 -5.89
N HIS A 81 15.23 14.29 -5.44
CA HIS A 81 15.48 15.42 -6.33
C HIS A 81 16.77 15.24 -7.13
N GLY A 82 17.85 14.80 -6.45
CA GLY A 82 19.14 14.53 -7.07
C GLY A 82 19.06 13.37 -8.07
N TRP A 83 18.30 12.31 -7.75
CA TRP A 83 18.08 11.19 -8.68
C TRP A 83 17.33 11.61 -9.94
N ALA A 84 16.42 12.58 -9.83
CA ALA A 84 15.71 13.16 -10.96
C ALA A 84 16.56 14.21 -11.73
N GLY A 85 17.76 14.55 -11.26
CA GLY A 85 18.70 15.45 -11.91
C GLY A 85 18.58 16.92 -11.49
N PHE A 86 17.86 17.23 -10.41
CA PHE A 86 17.85 18.57 -9.82
C PHE A 86 19.09 18.81 -8.97
N HIS A 87 19.60 20.04 -9.01
CA HIS A 87 20.74 20.49 -8.23
C HIS A 87 20.41 21.81 -7.53
N ILE A 88 20.97 22.06 -6.35
CA ILE A 88 20.76 23.32 -5.64
C ILE A 88 21.44 24.44 -6.42
N ASP A 89 20.69 25.50 -6.74
CA ASP A 89 21.19 26.70 -7.39
C ASP A 89 21.78 27.66 -6.36
N VAL A 90 23.08 27.49 -6.10
CA VAL A 90 23.81 28.27 -5.09
C VAL A 90 23.88 29.76 -5.47
N ASP A 91 23.97 30.06 -6.76
CA ASP A 91 24.08 31.42 -7.27
C ASP A 91 22.74 32.18 -7.17
N GLY A 92 21.62 31.47 -7.36
CA GLY A 92 20.26 32.01 -7.24
C GLY A 92 19.78 32.26 -5.81
N LEU A 93 20.34 31.56 -4.81
CA LEU A 93 19.88 31.62 -3.41
C LEU A 93 20.44 32.82 -2.62
N GLY A 94 21.62 33.33 -2.97
CA GLY A 94 22.15 34.64 -2.51
C GLY A 94 22.53 34.78 -1.02
N THR A 95 21.71 34.34 -0.06
CA THR A 95 21.93 34.50 1.38
C THR A 95 21.60 33.23 2.18
N GLY A 96 22.25 33.06 3.34
CA GLY A 96 21.94 31.97 4.28
C GLY A 96 20.48 31.93 4.73
N GLU A 97 19.85 33.10 4.90
CA GLU A 97 18.42 33.19 5.28
C GLU A 97 17.50 32.70 4.16
N SER A 98 17.82 33.02 2.90
CA SER A 98 17.08 32.52 1.74
C SER A 98 17.24 31.01 1.60
N ILE A 99 18.46 30.49 1.76
CA ILE A 99 18.73 29.04 1.75
C ILE A 99 17.89 28.33 2.82
N ILE A 100 17.84 28.87 4.04
CA ILE A 100 17.04 28.30 5.13
C ILE A 100 15.55 28.34 4.79
N SER A 101 15.02 29.46 4.28
CA SER A 101 13.61 29.58 3.92
C SER A 101 13.23 28.58 2.83
N VAL A 102 14.00 28.52 1.74
CA VAL A 102 13.73 27.62 0.61
C VAL A 102 13.83 26.16 1.04
N ALA A 103 14.81 25.80 1.87
CA ALA A 103 14.92 24.45 2.43
C ALA A 103 13.72 24.09 3.33
N ARG A 104 13.24 25.05 4.14
CA ARG A 104 12.06 24.90 5.00
C ARG A 104 10.80 24.69 4.15
N ASP A 105 10.59 25.54 3.16
CA ASP A 105 9.38 25.52 2.33
C ASP A 105 9.34 24.25 1.47
N GLY A 106 10.48 23.84 0.91
CA GLY A 106 10.61 22.55 0.22
C GLY A 106 10.41 21.34 1.14
N ALA A 107 10.80 21.42 2.41
CA ALA A 107 10.53 20.37 3.39
C ALA A 107 9.02 20.29 3.70
N ILE A 108 8.36 21.43 3.93
CA ILE A 108 6.91 21.51 4.16
C ILE A 108 6.13 20.95 2.96
N ALA A 109 6.49 21.32 1.74
CA ALA A 109 5.92 20.77 0.52
C ALA A 109 6.06 19.24 0.45
N THR A 110 7.24 18.72 0.82
CA THR A 110 7.50 17.28 0.90
C THR A 110 6.60 16.60 1.93
N LEU A 111 6.43 17.19 3.13
CA LEU A 111 5.52 16.67 4.16
C LEU A 111 4.09 16.58 3.64
N TRP A 112 3.63 17.60 2.91
CA TRP A 112 2.29 17.60 2.32
C TRP A 112 2.06 16.50 1.29
N LEU A 113 3.00 16.32 0.36
CA LEU A 113 2.93 15.22 -0.61
C LEU A 113 2.94 13.88 0.12
N MET A 114 3.77 13.73 1.15
CA MET A 114 3.78 12.51 1.98
C MET A 114 2.50 12.29 2.80
N ALA A 115 1.78 13.36 3.14
CA ALA A 115 0.48 13.29 3.80
C ALA A 115 -0.62 12.78 2.86
N THR A 116 -0.51 13.17 1.58
CA THR A 116 -1.60 13.19 0.61
C THR A 116 -2.31 11.84 0.49
N PRO A 117 -1.62 10.70 0.31
CA PRO A 117 -2.29 9.40 0.25
C PRO A 117 -3.11 9.08 1.50
N LYS A 118 -2.63 9.46 2.68
CA LYS A 118 -3.30 9.16 3.96
C LYS A 118 -4.50 10.06 4.22
N ILE A 119 -4.45 11.33 3.81
CA ILE A 119 -5.54 12.28 4.03
C ILE A 119 -6.64 12.18 2.97
N ILE A 120 -6.32 11.73 1.75
CA ILE A 120 -7.31 11.35 0.74
C ILE A 120 -8.11 10.14 1.22
N VAL A 121 -7.43 9.20 1.88
CA VAL A 121 -7.98 7.92 2.30
C VAL A 121 -8.66 8.04 3.67
N SER A 122 -9.94 8.36 3.68
CA SER A 122 -10.76 8.32 4.90
C SER A 122 -11.27 6.90 5.20
N PRO A 123 -11.40 6.49 6.49
CA PRO A 123 -12.15 5.29 6.86
C PRO A 123 -13.60 5.29 6.37
N SER A 124 -14.19 6.47 6.13
CA SER A 124 -15.56 6.63 5.64
C SER A 124 -15.72 6.44 4.13
N ILE A 125 -14.63 6.49 3.37
CA ILE A 125 -14.65 6.30 1.92
C ILE A 125 -14.27 4.85 1.65
N THR A 126 -15.05 4.14 0.86
CA THR A 126 -14.72 2.76 0.47
C THR A 126 -13.66 2.77 -0.66
N PRO A 127 -12.79 1.74 -0.76
CA PRO A 127 -11.82 1.65 -1.86
C PRO A 127 -12.46 1.73 -3.24
N LYS A 128 -13.68 1.18 -3.40
CA LYS A 128 -14.47 1.26 -4.62
C LYS A 128 -14.91 2.68 -4.97
N GLU A 129 -15.14 3.54 -3.99
CA GLU A 129 -15.48 4.95 -4.23
C GLU A 129 -14.25 5.74 -4.68
N LEU A 130 -13.04 5.40 -4.24
CA LEU A 130 -11.81 6.04 -4.73
C LEU A 130 -11.49 5.67 -6.18
N SER A 131 -11.86 4.46 -6.62
CA SER A 131 -11.65 4.01 -8.00
C SER A 131 -12.60 4.67 -9.02
N THR A 132 -13.38 5.69 -8.63
CA THR A 132 -14.38 6.36 -9.50
C THR A 132 -13.83 7.53 -10.33
N GLY A 133 -12.51 7.73 -10.33
CA GLY A 133 -11.82 8.72 -11.19
C GLY A 133 -11.48 10.05 -10.51
N ALA A 134 -12.14 10.42 -9.40
CA ALA A 134 -11.78 11.64 -8.65
C ALA A 134 -10.34 11.60 -8.11
N LEU A 135 -9.89 10.44 -7.64
CA LEU A 135 -8.50 10.21 -7.23
C LEU A 135 -7.53 10.48 -8.39
N ALA A 136 -7.78 9.87 -9.54
CA ALA A 136 -6.96 10.07 -10.72
C ALA A 136 -6.91 11.55 -11.12
N LYS A 137 -8.01 12.30 -10.97
CA LYS A 137 -8.02 13.74 -11.25
C LYS A 137 -7.22 14.56 -10.25
N VAL A 138 -7.22 14.23 -8.96
CA VAL A 138 -6.34 14.90 -7.98
C VAL A 138 -4.88 14.55 -8.21
N VAL A 139 -4.57 13.29 -8.50
CA VAL A 139 -3.21 12.88 -8.86
C VAL A 139 -2.75 13.58 -10.14
N GLU A 140 -3.59 13.63 -11.17
CA GLU A 140 -3.35 14.42 -12.38
C GLU A 140 -3.07 15.88 -12.01
N MET A 141 -3.91 16.49 -11.15
CA MET A 141 -3.71 17.88 -10.78
C MET A 141 -2.37 18.16 -10.09
N LEU A 142 -1.85 17.19 -9.35
CA LEU A 142 -0.54 17.26 -8.67
C LEU A 142 0.62 17.02 -9.64
N VAL A 143 0.49 16.03 -10.52
CA VAL A 143 1.59 15.50 -11.34
C VAL A 143 1.72 16.24 -12.67
N ASP A 144 0.62 16.68 -13.28
CA ASP A 144 0.56 17.09 -14.69
C ASP A 144 1.43 18.31 -15.02
N SER A 145 1.07 19.49 -14.53
CA SER A 145 1.71 20.74 -14.91
C SER A 145 1.76 21.73 -13.75
N GLU A 146 2.56 22.78 -13.89
CA GLU A 146 2.63 23.85 -12.91
C GLU A 146 1.30 24.59 -12.77
N GLU A 147 0.64 24.88 -13.89
CA GLU A 147 -0.69 25.48 -13.92
C GLU A 147 -1.71 24.61 -13.18
N SER A 148 -1.66 23.29 -13.38
CA SER A 148 -2.59 22.39 -12.72
C SER A 148 -2.36 22.30 -11.22
N ARG A 149 -1.10 22.36 -10.76
CA ARG A 149 -0.76 22.43 -9.33
C ARG A 149 -1.21 23.75 -8.72
N ALA A 150 -1.04 24.86 -9.43
CA ALA A 150 -1.51 26.18 -8.99
C ALA A 150 -3.04 26.19 -8.86
N HIS A 151 -3.75 25.64 -9.84
CA HIS A 151 -5.20 25.51 -9.76
C HIS A 151 -5.64 24.62 -8.58
N PHE A 152 -4.95 23.50 -8.34
CA PHE A 152 -5.25 22.66 -7.17
C PHE A 152 -5.01 23.38 -5.85
N ARG A 153 -3.96 24.20 -5.77
CA ARG A 153 -3.68 25.07 -4.62
C ARG A 153 -4.83 26.04 -4.36
N GLU A 154 -5.41 26.66 -5.38
CA GLU A 154 -6.57 27.56 -5.23
C GLU A 154 -7.82 26.82 -4.70
N ILE A 155 -8.06 25.58 -5.14
CA ILE A 155 -9.18 24.77 -4.63
C ILE A 155 -8.93 24.39 -3.16
N MET A 156 -7.72 23.93 -2.83
CA MET A 156 -7.31 23.62 -1.45
C MET A 156 -7.40 24.84 -0.55
N ALA A 157 -6.97 26.00 -1.04
CA ALA A 157 -6.96 27.28 -0.34
C ALA A 157 -8.33 27.63 0.24
N THR A 158 -9.36 27.56 -0.59
CA THR A 158 -10.74 27.83 -0.18
C THR A 158 -11.19 26.96 0.99
N HIS A 159 -10.77 25.70 1.04
CA HIS A 159 -11.11 24.78 2.12
C HIS A 159 -10.23 24.94 3.37
N LEU A 160 -8.94 25.26 3.20
CA LEU A 160 -8.01 25.53 4.30
C LEU A 160 -8.38 26.80 5.06
N GLU A 161 -8.72 27.89 4.35
CA GLU A 161 -9.17 29.15 4.94
C GLU A 161 -10.44 28.95 5.77
N ALA A 162 -11.39 28.14 5.28
CA ALA A 162 -12.60 27.81 6.02
C ALA A 162 -12.33 27.06 7.34
N LYS A 163 -11.13 26.53 7.53
CA LYS A 163 -10.64 25.90 8.78
C LYS A 163 -9.67 26.78 9.57
N GLY A 164 -9.44 28.02 9.12
CA GLY A 164 -8.49 28.94 9.75
C GLY A 164 -7.02 28.57 9.50
N ILE A 165 -6.72 27.81 8.45
CA ILE A 165 -5.36 27.41 8.08
C ILE A 165 -4.89 28.35 6.96
N GLY A 166 -3.71 28.96 7.14
CA GLY A 166 -3.10 29.87 6.15
C GLY A 166 -2.77 29.19 4.82
N LEU A 167 -2.76 29.96 3.73
CA LEU A 167 -2.48 29.45 2.38
C LEU A 167 -1.01 29.13 2.14
N GLU A 168 -0.14 29.81 2.88
CA GLU A 168 1.30 29.55 2.95
C GLU A 168 1.62 28.11 3.39
N VAL A 169 0.65 27.44 4.01
CA VAL A 169 0.79 26.07 4.47
C VAL A 169 0.85 25.10 3.30
N PHE A 170 0.14 25.34 2.18
CA PHE A 170 0.08 24.42 1.04
C PHE A 170 0.67 25.05 -0.23
N ASP A 171 1.94 24.76 -0.49
CA ASP A 171 2.61 25.13 -1.73
C ASP A 171 3.50 23.97 -2.22
N ILE A 172 3.09 23.31 -3.30
CA ILE A 172 3.88 22.21 -3.88
C ILE A 172 5.03 22.75 -4.73
N GLN A 173 4.93 23.98 -5.25
CA GLN A 173 5.99 24.55 -6.08
C GLN A 173 7.26 24.83 -5.28
N ALA A 174 7.09 25.15 -3.99
CA ALA A 174 8.18 25.29 -3.03
C ALA A 174 9.14 24.08 -2.98
N LEU A 175 8.69 22.90 -3.43
CA LEU A 175 9.52 21.71 -3.54
C LEU A 175 10.75 21.91 -4.46
N PHE A 176 10.61 22.72 -5.51
CA PHE A 176 11.63 22.94 -6.54
C PHE A 176 12.26 24.33 -6.49
N GLU A 177 11.84 25.17 -5.54
CA GLU A 177 12.46 26.47 -5.34
C GLU A 177 13.94 26.33 -4.96
N GLY A 178 14.78 27.22 -5.48
CA GLY A 178 16.23 27.16 -5.29
C GLY A 178 16.92 25.95 -5.93
N GLN A 179 16.23 25.21 -6.80
CA GLN A 179 16.81 24.10 -7.55
C GLN A 179 16.83 24.40 -9.06
N SER A 180 17.90 23.94 -9.70
CA SER A 180 18.14 24.05 -11.13
C SER A 180 18.17 22.69 -11.81
N ILE A 181 17.65 22.66 -13.02
CA ILE A 181 17.75 21.56 -13.98
C ILE A 181 17.65 22.17 -15.38
N SER A 182 18.14 21.47 -16.40
CA SER A 182 17.94 21.90 -17.78
C SER A 182 16.43 21.99 -18.10
N GLU A 183 16.04 23.13 -18.69
CA GLU A 183 14.64 23.47 -18.97
C GLU A 183 13.91 22.40 -19.81
N SER A 184 14.63 21.73 -20.72
CA SER A 184 14.07 20.66 -21.55
C SER A 184 13.60 19.44 -20.77
N PHE A 185 14.07 19.26 -19.53
CA PHE A 185 13.70 18.14 -18.66
C PHE A 185 12.87 18.57 -17.46
N ARG A 186 12.79 19.88 -17.16
CA ARG A 186 12.23 20.40 -15.91
C ARG A 186 10.84 19.85 -15.62
N GLU A 187 9.92 20.01 -16.57
CA GLU A 187 8.53 19.60 -16.38
C GLU A 187 8.43 18.09 -16.12
N VAL A 188 9.03 17.26 -16.97
CA VAL A 188 9.01 15.79 -16.87
C VAL A 188 9.59 15.32 -15.54
N ARG A 189 10.72 15.89 -15.11
CA ARG A 189 11.38 15.51 -13.85
C ARG A 189 10.62 16.00 -12.62
N THR A 190 9.97 17.16 -12.70
CA THR A 190 9.04 17.63 -11.67
C THR A 190 7.87 16.65 -11.49
N ARG A 191 7.22 16.22 -12.58
CA ARG A 191 6.13 15.23 -12.51
C ARG A 191 6.57 13.96 -11.77
N LEU A 192 7.76 13.48 -12.15
CA LEU A 192 8.36 12.28 -11.59
C LEU A 192 8.62 12.43 -10.08
N VAL A 193 9.25 13.52 -9.64
CA VAL A 193 9.54 13.74 -8.21
C VAL A 193 8.25 13.77 -7.40
N VAL A 194 7.22 14.47 -7.88
CA VAL A 194 5.91 14.51 -7.21
C VAL A 194 5.30 13.12 -7.10
N ALA A 195 5.27 12.37 -8.20
CA ALA A 195 4.74 11.00 -8.23
C ALA A 195 5.52 10.06 -7.28
N LEU A 196 6.84 10.11 -7.31
CA LEU A 196 7.72 9.30 -6.45
C LEU A 196 7.47 9.54 -4.96
N ILE A 197 7.29 10.80 -4.55
CA ILE A 197 6.97 11.13 -3.15
C ILE A 197 5.58 10.59 -2.78
N LEU A 198 4.58 10.73 -3.65
CA LEU A 198 3.24 10.18 -3.43
C LEU A 198 3.24 8.65 -3.33
N MET A 199 4.01 7.96 -4.18
CA MET A 199 4.16 6.50 -4.15
C MET A 199 4.91 6.05 -2.89
N GLN A 200 6.01 6.72 -2.52
CA GLN A 200 6.76 6.41 -1.29
C GLN A 200 5.88 6.53 -0.05
N ALA A 201 4.98 7.51 -0.03
CA ALA A 201 4.07 7.76 1.08
C ALA A 201 3.08 6.61 1.36
N THR A 202 2.88 5.71 0.40
CA THR A 202 2.02 4.52 0.60
C THR A 202 2.75 3.38 1.32
N GLY A 203 4.07 3.46 1.45
CA GLY A 203 4.91 2.43 2.07
C GLY A 203 5.08 1.17 1.25
N PHE A 204 4.82 1.23 -0.07
CA PHE A 204 5.14 0.15 -0.99
C PHE A 204 6.50 0.41 -1.64
N PRO A 205 7.29 -0.63 -1.92
CA PRO A 205 8.55 -0.46 -2.61
C PRO A 205 8.31 0.04 -4.04
N VAL A 206 9.28 0.80 -4.52
CA VAL A 206 9.28 1.45 -5.82
C VAL A 206 10.57 1.07 -6.54
N ASP A 207 10.43 0.48 -7.73
CA ASP A 207 11.53 0.32 -8.67
C ASP A 207 11.67 1.59 -9.50
N LEU A 208 12.77 2.32 -9.31
CA LEU A 208 13.00 3.59 -9.97
C LEU A 208 13.12 3.42 -11.49
N ASP A 209 13.77 2.35 -11.96
CA ASP A 209 14.06 2.14 -13.38
C ASP A 209 12.76 1.96 -14.17
N ASP A 210 11.82 1.20 -13.62
CA ASP A 210 10.49 1.00 -14.21
C ASP A 210 9.69 2.32 -14.24
N ILE A 211 9.76 3.15 -13.20
CA ILE A 211 9.03 4.44 -13.18
C ILE A 211 9.59 5.43 -14.21
N PHE A 212 10.92 5.50 -14.36
CA PHE A 212 11.53 6.42 -15.33
C PHE A 212 11.10 6.12 -16.78
N ALA A 213 10.60 4.92 -17.06
CA ALA A 213 10.07 4.52 -18.36
C ALA A 213 8.59 4.91 -18.59
N LEU A 214 7.86 5.29 -17.55
CA LEU A 214 6.43 5.61 -17.65
C LEU A 214 6.20 6.96 -18.33
N ASN A 215 5.20 7.01 -19.21
CA ASN A 215 4.70 8.28 -19.74
C ASN A 215 3.79 9.01 -18.73
N ARG A 216 3.34 10.22 -19.07
CA ARG A 216 2.47 11.06 -18.22
C ARG A 216 1.24 10.30 -17.70
N ASP A 217 0.48 9.69 -18.60
CA ASP A 217 -0.80 9.08 -18.25
C ASP A 217 -0.58 7.81 -17.42
N GLN A 218 0.43 7.00 -17.79
CA GLN A 218 0.85 5.83 -17.03
C GLN A 218 1.32 6.20 -15.62
N LEU A 219 2.06 7.30 -15.47
CA LEU A 219 2.54 7.77 -14.16
C LEU A 219 1.36 8.18 -13.25
N ILE A 220 0.33 8.82 -13.81
CA ILE A 220 -0.89 9.20 -13.08
C ILE A 220 -1.69 7.96 -12.67
N GLU A 221 -1.90 7.02 -13.60
CA GLU A 221 -2.60 5.76 -13.35
C GLU A 221 -1.89 4.95 -12.26
N GLU A 222 -0.57 4.76 -12.39
CA GLU A 222 0.24 4.01 -11.45
C GLU A 222 0.28 4.69 -10.07
N THR A 223 0.49 6.00 -10.00
CA THR A 223 0.45 6.74 -8.71
C THR A 223 -0.91 6.58 -8.04
N SER A 224 -2.00 6.65 -8.80
CA SER A 224 -3.35 6.42 -8.29
C SER A 224 -3.51 4.98 -7.76
N ALA A 225 -2.99 4.00 -8.49
CA ALA A 225 -3.01 2.59 -8.11
C ALA A 225 -2.27 2.33 -6.79
N TYR A 226 -1.12 2.96 -6.55
CA TYR A 226 -0.41 2.91 -5.26
C TYR A 226 -1.32 3.37 -4.10
N ILE A 227 -2.03 4.49 -4.26
CA ILE A 227 -2.91 5.06 -3.23
C ILE A 227 -4.13 4.16 -2.99
N ILE A 228 -4.79 3.66 -4.05
CA ILE A 228 -5.95 2.77 -3.93
C ILE A 228 -5.55 1.45 -3.25
N THR A 229 -4.42 0.88 -3.66
CA THR A 229 -3.86 -0.35 -3.09
C THR A 229 -3.59 -0.20 -1.59
N MET A 230 -3.03 0.94 -1.16
CA MET A 230 -2.81 1.25 0.25
C MET A 230 -4.13 1.27 1.02
N HIS A 231 -5.15 1.93 0.46
CA HIS A 231 -6.46 2.02 1.09
C HIS A 231 -7.16 0.67 1.16
N ALA A 232 -7.18 -0.09 0.07
CA ALA A 232 -7.83 -1.41 0.02
C ALA A 232 -7.22 -2.36 1.06
N ARG A 233 -5.89 -2.36 1.17
CA ARG A 233 -5.15 -3.09 2.21
C ARG A 233 -5.55 -2.65 3.63
N SER A 234 -5.63 -1.34 3.86
CA SER A 234 -6.06 -0.78 5.15
C SER A 234 -7.52 -1.10 5.47
N ALA A 235 -8.40 -1.06 4.48
CA ALA A 235 -9.82 -1.38 4.61
C ALA A 235 -10.05 -2.86 4.95
N ILE A 236 -9.33 -3.79 4.31
CA ILE A 236 -9.35 -5.23 4.67
C ILE A 236 -8.95 -5.39 6.14
N ARG A 237 -7.82 -4.78 6.55
CA ARG A 237 -7.36 -4.84 7.94
C ARG A 237 -8.36 -4.28 8.94
N ARG A 238 -8.96 -3.12 8.64
CA ARG A 238 -9.99 -2.52 9.49
C ARG A 238 -11.24 -3.38 9.58
N ALA A 239 -11.65 -4.02 8.48
CA ALA A 239 -12.79 -4.94 8.46
C ALA A 239 -12.53 -6.20 9.30
N ILE A 240 -11.29 -6.71 9.32
CA ILE A 240 -10.91 -7.89 10.11
C ILE A 240 -10.69 -7.55 11.59
N ILE A 241 -9.99 -6.45 11.89
CA ILE A 241 -9.65 -6.07 13.27
C ILE A 241 -10.85 -5.44 13.99
N GLY A 242 -11.73 -4.76 13.22
CA GLY A 242 -12.93 -4.12 13.71
C GLY A 242 -12.69 -2.94 14.65
N GLY A 243 -13.81 -2.42 15.17
CA GLY A 243 -13.89 -1.42 16.23
C GLY A 243 -14.67 -1.96 17.43
N THR A 244 -15.71 -1.24 17.89
CA THR A 244 -16.59 -1.70 18.99
C THR A 244 -17.48 -2.90 18.65
N HIS A 245 -17.76 -3.13 17.36
CA HIS A 245 -18.36 -4.38 16.86
C HIS A 245 -17.42 -4.97 15.81
N ASN A 246 -16.77 -6.08 16.16
CA ASN A 246 -15.87 -6.80 15.26
C ASN A 246 -16.48 -8.16 14.88
N ASP A 247 -16.80 -8.33 13.59
CA ASP A 247 -17.38 -9.56 13.06
C ASP A 247 -16.46 -10.78 13.25
N PHE A 248 -15.15 -10.56 13.29
CA PHE A 248 -14.11 -11.59 13.38
C PHE A 248 -13.54 -11.77 14.80
N GLU A 249 -14.14 -11.17 15.83
CA GLU A 249 -13.66 -11.31 17.20
C GLU A 249 -13.94 -12.70 17.78
N TRP A 250 -12.90 -13.41 18.24
CA TRP A 250 -13.06 -14.75 18.83
C TRP A 250 -14.04 -14.78 20.02
N PRO A 251 -15.08 -15.65 20.00
CA PRO A 251 -15.18 -16.88 19.18
C PRO A 251 -15.94 -16.74 17.85
N SER A 252 -16.34 -15.53 17.44
CA SER A 252 -16.88 -15.29 16.11
C SER A 252 -15.79 -15.46 15.04
N VAL A 253 -16.22 -15.91 13.85
CA VAL A 253 -15.36 -16.06 12.67
C VAL A 253 -15.88 -15.27 11.47
N GLY A 254 -16.70 -14.24 11.74
CA GLY A 254 -17.43 -13.51 10.73
C GLY A 254 -18.78 -14.13 10.39
N ASN A 255 -19.35 -13.62 9.30
CA ASN A 255 -20.56 -14.10 8.65
C ASN A 255 -20.39 -13.94 7.13
N SER A 256 -21.28 -14.54 6.33
CA SER A 256 -21.23 -14.48 4.87
C SER A 256 -21.14 -13.07 4.31
N ARG A 257 -21.88 -12.11 4.90
CA ARG A 257 -21.87 -10.71 4.48
C ARG A 257 -20.52 -10.03 4.75
N ALA A 258 -19.94 -10.26 5.92
CA ALA A 258 -18.62 -9.74 6.27
C ALA A 258 -17.53 -10.31 5.33
N CYS A 259 -17.59 -11.62 5.05
CA CYS A 259 -16.67 -12.27 4.12
C CYS A 259 -16.85 -11.76 2.68
N ALA A 260 -18.08 -11.61 2.20
CA ALA A 260 -18.36 -11.02 0.89
C ALA A 260 -17.84 -9.58 0.77
N SER A 261 -17.94 -8.78 1.85
CA SER A 261 -17.36 -7.43 1.90
C SER A 261 -15.83 -7.44 1.78
N LEU A 262 -15.16 -8.41 2.41
CA LEU A 262 -13.72 -8.60 2.25
C LEU A 262 -13.35 -8.89 0.79
N PHE A 263 -14.08 -9.78 0.10
CA PHE A 263 -13.82 -10.07 -1.32
C PHE A 263 -14.14 -8.90 -2.25
N SER A 264 -15.19 -8.12 -1.96
CA SER A 264 -15.45 -6.89 -2.72
C SER A 264 -14.30 -5.89 -2.60
N THR A 265 -13.64 -5.85 -1.44
CA THR A 265 -12.46 -4.99 -1.24
C THR A 265 -11.20 -5.61 -1.87
N LEU A 266 -11.07 -6.94 -1.79
CA LEU A 266 -9.97 -7.69 -2.38
C LEU A 266 -9.95 -7.56 -3.91
N ALA A 267 -11.11 -7.54 -4.57
CA ALA A 267 -11.21 -7.29 -6.01
C ALA A 267 -10.65 -5.91 -6.41
N VAL A 268 -10.95 -4.86 -5.62
CA VAL A 268 -10.38 -3.51 -5.86
C VAL A 268 -8.87 -3.53 -5.63
N PHE A 269 -8.42 -4.24 -4.59
CA PHE A 269 -7.00 -4.41 -4.31
C PHE A 269 -6.28 -5.10 -5.47
N HIS A 270 -6.80 -6.24 -5.96
CA HIS A 270 -6.23 -6.96 -7.10
C HIS A 270 -6.18 -6.09 -8.36
N ALA A 271 -7.28 -5.45 -8.71
CA ALA A 271 -7.36 -4.60 -9.91
C ALA A 271 -6.35 -3.45 -9.88
N SER A 272 -6.15 -2.82 -8.71
CA SER A 272 -5.23 -1.70 -8.56
C SER A 272 -3.77 -2.18 -8.49
N ALA A 273 -3.48 -3.22 -7.71
CA ALA A 273 -2.13 -3.76 -7.60
C ALA A 273 -1.60 -4.31 -8.93
N SER A 274 -2.47 -4.83 -9.79
CA SER A 274 -2.10 -5.31 -11.14
C SER A 274 -1.66 -4.19 -12.08
N GLN A 275 -2.01 -2.93 -11.79
CA GLN A 275 -1.59 -1.75 -12.56
C GLN A 275 -0.23 -1.22 -12.08
N MET A 276 0.29 -1.70 -10.94
CA MET A 276 1.53 -1.21 -10.34
C MET A 276 2.74 -1.95 -10.92
N THR A 277 3.14 -1.57 -12.14
CA THR A 277 4.29 -2.16 -12.81
C THR A 277 5.59 -1.93 -12.02
N SER A 278 5.85 -0.76 -11.47
CA SER A 278 7.06 -0.47 -10.72
C SER A 278 7.09 -1.02 -9.29
N CYS A 279 6.07 -1.78 -8.86
CA CYS A 279 6.04 -2.33 -7.50
C CYS A 279 6.48 -3.80 -7.48
N PRO A 280 7.68 -4.12 -6.96
CA PRO A 280 8.15 -5.50 -6.93
C PRO A 280 7.38 -6.38 -5.93
N GLN A 281 6.68 -5.80 -4.96
CA GLN A 281 5.99 -6.55 -3.90
C GLN A 281 4.85 -7.44 -4.44
N PHE A 282 4.18 -7.02 -5.50
CA PHE A 282 3.03 -7.74 -6.08
C PHE A 282 3.41 -8.58 -7.29
N ARG A 283 4.68 -9.00 -7.34
CA ARG A 283 5.21 -9.92 -8.34
C ARG A 283 5.67 -11.21 -7.66
N SER A 284 5.33 -12.35 -8.25
CA SER A 284 5.87 -13.67 -7.91
C SER A 284 6.99 -14.00 -8.89
N SER A 285 8.01 -14.73 -8.42
CA SER A 285 9.10 -15.23 -9.26
C SER A 285 9.02 -16.76 -9.28
N SER A 286 8.84 -17.32 -10.46
CA SER A 286 8.90 -18.77 -10.71
C SER A 286 9.75 -19.01 -11.95
N ASP A 287 10.73 -19.91 -11.84
CA ASP A 287 11.61 -20.30 -12.95
C ASP A 287 12.31 -19.13 -13.66
N GLY A 288 12.64 -18.08 -12.89
CA GLY A 288 13.29 -16.86 -13.41
C GLY A 288 12.36 -15.89 -14.14
N MET A 289 11.08 -16.23 -14.32
CA MET A 289 10.04 -15.35 -14.83
C MET A 289 9.36 -14.64 -13.66
N THR A 290 9.26 -13.30 -13.75
CA THR A 290 8.46 -12.50 -12.83
C THR A 290 7.06 -12.32 -13.39
N SER A 291 6.04 -12.76 -12.64
CA SER A 291 4.64 -12.58 -12.98
C SER A 291 3.93 -11.75 -11.91
N PRO A 292 2.91 -10.94 -12.27
CA PRO A 292 2.02 -10.35 -11.29
C PRO A 292 1.37 -11.41 -10.40
N TRP A 293 1.01 -11.04 -9.17
CA TRP A 293 0.22 -11.89 -8.29
C TRP A 293 -1.09 -12.34 -8.94
N SER A 294 -1.41 -13.61 -8.75
CA SER A 294 -2.66 -14.23 -9.17
C SER A 294 -3.79 -14.01 -8.16
N ASP A 295 -5.03 -14.31 -8.54
CA ASP A 295 -6.18 -14.32 -7.61
C ASP A 295 -5.92 -15.20 -6.36
N ARG A 296 -5.18 -16.30 -6.53
CA ARG A 296 -4.77 -17.18 -5.42
C ARG A 296 -3.80 -16.49 -4.46
N ASP A 297 -2.91 -15.64 -4.95
CA ASP A 297 -1.97 -14.88 -4.10
C ASP A 297 -2.71 -13.81 -3.28
N PHE A 298 -3.66 -13.09 -3.89
CA PHE A 298 -4.51 -12.13 -3.17
C PHE A 298 -5.42 -12.83 -2.15
N THR A 299 -5.98 -13.98 -2.50
CA THR A 299 -6.77 -14.79 -1.55
C THR A 299 -5.89 -15.28 -0.39
N SER A 300 -4.68 -15.76 -0.68
CA SER A 300 -3.70 -16.14 0.33
C SER A 300 -3.34 -14.99 1.27
N TYR A 301 -3.18 -13.77 0.72
CA TYR A 301 -2.98 -12.56 1.51
C TYR A 301 -4.13 -12.33 2.49
N LEU A 302 -5.38 -12.43 2.04
CA LEU A 302 -6.56 -12.25 2.88
C LEU A 302 -6.61 -13.26 4.04
N ILE A 303 -6.37 -14.54 3.75
CA ILE A 303 -6.34 -15.60 4.76
C ILE A 303 -5.23 -15.34 5.79
N ARG A 304 -4.04 -14.90 5.35
CA ARG A 304 -2.93 -14.55 6.26
C ARG A 304 -3.29 -13.38 7.18
N GLU A 305 -4.00 -12.36 6.71
CA GLU A 305 -4.45 -11.25 7.56
C GLU A 305 -5.45 -11.72 8.63
N LEU A 306 -6.36 -12.64 8.29
CA LEU A 306 -7.26 -13.29 9.27
C LEU A 306 -6.46 -14.10 10.32
N ILE A 307 -5.54 -14.95 9.87
CA ILE A 307 -4.67 -15.74 10.76
C ILE A 307 -3.89 -14.82 11.73
N ASN A 308 -3.32 -13.73 11.21
CA ASN A 308 -2.57 -12.77 12.00
C ASN A 308 -3.45 -12.06 13.05
N HIS A 309 -4.70 -11.73 12.70
CA HIS A 309 -5.65 -11.16 13.64
C HIS A 309 -5.99 -12.13 14.79
N TYR A 310 -6.30 -13.39 14.47
CA TYR A 310 -6.57 -14.41 15.48
C TYR A 310 -5.36 -14.71 16.35
N ALA A 311 -4.15 -14.78 15.78
CA ALA A 311 -2.92 -14.95 16.53
C ALA A 311 -2.65 -13.77 17.49
N SER A 312 -2.95 -12.55 17.05
CA SER A 312 -2.85 -11.35 17.90
C SER A 312 -3.89 -11.39 19.04
N THR A 313 -5.10 -11.85 18.76
CA THR A 313 -6.16 -12.06 19.75
C THR A 313 -5.76 -13.10 20.80
N LEU A 314 -5.13 -14.20 20.38
CA LEU A 314 -4.58 -15.22 21.30
C LEU A 314 -3.49 -14.63 22.20
N LYS A 315 -2.56 -13.85 21.64
CA LYS A 315 -1.50 -13.17 22.40
C LYS A 315 -2.05 -12.15 23.41
N ALA A 316 -3.12 -11.43 23.06
CA ALA A 316 -3.72 -10.40 23.91
C ALA A 316 -4.43 -11.00 25.14
N LYS A 317 -5.02 -12.20 25.02
CA LYS A 317 -5.75 -12.89 26.10
C LYS A 317 -4.83 -13.56 27.16
N LYS A 318 -3.67 -12.95 27.48
CA LYS A 318 -2.69 -13.46 28.47
C LYS A 318 -3.38 -13.93 29.76
N GLY A 319 -3.15 -15.20 30.14
CA GLY A 319 -3.59 -15.77 31.42
C GLY A 319 -4.66 -16.86 31.32
N ARG A 320 -5.34 -17.02 30.17
CA ARG A 320 -6.21 -18.18 29.91
C ARG A 320 -5.74 -18.89 28.65
N VAL A 321 -5.24 -20.12 28.79
CA VAL A 321 -4.88 -20.98 27.64
C VAL A 321 -6.17 -21.23 26.84
N ASN A 322 -6.29 -20.59 25.68
CA ASN A 322 -7.40 -20.81 24.76
C ASN A 322 -6.97 -21.81 23.68
N ARG A 323 -6.92 -23.09 24.08
CA ARG A 323 -6.48 -24.20 23.23
C ARG A 323 -7.32 -24.33 21.96
N GLU A 324 -8.61 -23.99 22.00
CA GLU A 324 -9.49 -23.99 20.83
C GLU A 324 -9.02 -22.97 19.78
N LEU A 325 -8.73 -21.73 20.20
CA LEU A 325 -8.22 -20.69 19.29
C LEU A 325 -6.83 -21.04 18.73
N GLU A 326 -5.96 -21.62 19.55
CA GLU A 326 -4.63 -22.07 19.12
C GLU A 326 -4.72 -23.14 18.03
N VAL A 327 -5.55 -24.17 18.24
CA VAL A 327 -5.80 -25.23 17.26
C VAL A 327 -6.47 -24.70 16.00
N PHE A 328 -7.42 -23.76 16.13
CA PHE A 328 -8.04 -23.10 14.98
C PHE A 328 -7.03 -22.38 14.10
N ILE A 329 -6.13 -21.58 14.71
CA ILE A 329 -5.05 -20.89 13.99
C ILE A 329 -4.12 -21.89 13.30
N ASP A 330 -3.80 -23.01 13.96
CA ASP A 330 -2.95 -24.05 13.40
C ASP A 330 -3.57 -24.73 12.17
N TYR A 331 -4.87 -25.02 12.21
CA TYR A 331 -5.59 -25.55 11.04
C TYR A 331 -5.61 -24.57 9.87
N LEU A 332 -5.91 -23.29 10.11
CA LEU A 332 -5.90 -22.30 9.02
C LEU A 332 -4.51 -22.15 8.37
N LYS A 333 -3.43 -22.34 9.13
CA LYS A 333 -2.06 -22.30 8.59
C LYS A 333 -1.72 -23.55 7.79
N THR A 334 -2.07 -24.72 8.32
CA THR A 334 -1.74 -26.02 7.72
C THR A 334 -2.52 -26.25 6.44
N GLU A 335 -3.81 -25.88 6.43
CA GLU A 335 -4.73 -26.10 5.32
C GLU A 335 -4.86 -24.86 4.40
N MET A 336 -3.93 -23.90 4.50
CA MET A 336 -4.03 -22.62 3.78
C MET A 336 -4.14 -22.80 2.27
N THR A 337 -3.36 -23.73 1.69
CA THR A 337 -3.38 -24.02 0.24
C THR A 337 -4.76 -24.50 -0.21
N ASP A 338 -5.36 -25.41 0.57
CA ASP A 338 -6.65 -26.03 0.27
C ASP A 338 -7.78 -24.99 0.38
N ILE A 339 -7.78 -24.21 1.48
CA ILE A 339 -8.73 -23.10 1.68
C ILE A 339 -8.67 -22.11 0.51
N VAL A 340 -7.46 -21.72 0.09
CA VAL A 340 -7.27 -20.76 -0.99
C VAL A 340 -7.79 -21.31 -2.31
N SER A 341 -7.52 -22.58 -2.62
CA SER A 341 -8.01 -23.20 -3.85
C SER A 341 -9.53 -23.27 -3.90
N ASP A 342 -10.17 -23.74 -2.82
CA ASP A 342 -11.63 -23.86 -2.73
C ASP A 342 -12.32 -22.51 -2.90
N ILE A 343 -11.77 -21.47 -2.27
CA ILE A 343 -12.26 -20.10 -2.42
C ILE A 343 -12.08 -19.59 -3.84
N SER A 344 -10.90 -19.82 -4.45
CA SER A 344 -10.56 -19.29 -5.78
C SER A 344 -11.37 -19.95 -6.89
N GLU A 345 -11.82 -21.20 -6.69
CA GLU A 345 -12.64 -21.94 -7.64
C GLU A 345 -14.15 -21.73 -7.46
N SER A 346 -14.54 -21.08 -6.36
CA SER A 346 -15.94 -20.87 -6.00
C SER A 346 -16.58 -19.73 -6.79
N SER A 347 -17.86 -19.92 -7.14
CA SER A 347 -18.71 -18.84 -7.66
C SER A 347 -19.12 -17.82 -6.59
N ASP A 348 -19.03 -18.20 -5.30
CA ASP A 348 -19.25 -17.30 -4.15
C ASP A 348 -18.09 -17.44 -3.14
N PRO A 349 -16.97 -16.73 -3.38
CA PRO A 349 -15.80 -16.75 -2.52
C PRO A 349 -16.10 -16.31 -1.07
N GLY A 350 -17.08 -15.42 -0.88
CA GLY A 350 -17.47 -14.90 0.43
C GLY A 350 -18.17 -15.93 1.30
N GLU A 351 -19.17 -16.61 0.74
CA GLU A 351 -19.85 -17.73 1.43
C GLU A 351 -18.87 -18.88 1.69
N THR A 352 -18.01 -19.19 0.72
CA THR A 352 -17.04 -20.28 0.82
C THR A 352 -16.04 -20.03 1.95
N LEU A 353 -15.49 -18.81 2.03
CA LEU A 353 -14.62 -18.42 3.16
C LEU A 353 -15.33 -18.58 4.50
N PHE A 354 -16.60 -18.16 4.60
CA PHE A 354 -17.35 -18.27 5.85
C PHE A 354 -17.54 -19.73 6.28
N GLU A 355 -17.92 -20.61 5.35
CA GLU A 355 -18.09 -22.03 5.67
C GLU A 355 -16.77 -22.73 6.00
N GLU A 356 -15.66 -22.37 5.34
CA GLU A 356 -14.31 -22.86 5.72
C GLU A 356 -13.95 -22.45 7.16
N LEU A 357 -14.06 -21.16 7.49
CA LEU A 357 -13.74 -20.67 8.84
C LEU A 357 -14.61 -21.34 9.92
N LYS A 358 -15.89 -21.54 9.62
CA LYS A 358 -16.85 -22.21 10.51
C LYS A 358 -16.56 -23.70 10.65
N PHE A 359 -16.14 -24.37 9.58
CA PHE A 359 -15.70 -25.77 9.61
C PHE A 359 -14.47 -25.94 10.52
N TYR A 360 -13.41 -25.17 10.30
CA TYR A 360 -12.19 -25.27 11.13
C TYR A 360 -12.43 -24.87 12.58
N ARG A 361 -13.31 -23.89 12.85
CA ARG A 361 -13.72 -23.58 14.22
C ARG A 361 -14.39 -24.77 14.90
N ARG A 362 -15.31 -25.46 14.21
CA ARG A 362 -15.98 -26.66 14.75
C ARG A 362 -14.97 -27.78 15.00
N ALA A 363 -14.05 -28.02 14.06
CA ALA A 363 -12.97 -28.99 14.21
C ALA A 363 -12.14 -28.69 15.47
N ALA A 364 -11.67 -27.44 15.61
CA ALA A 364 -10.88 -26.98 16.76
C ALA A 364 -11.62 -27.16 18.10
N ARG A 365 -12.93 -26.88 18.15
CA ARG A 365 -13.76 -27.12 19.35
C ARG A 365 -13.85 -28.59 19.73
N THR A 366 -13.89 -29.49 18.75
CA THR A 366 -13.98 -30.94 18.99
C THR A 366 -12.63 -31.62 19.20
N GLY A 367 -11.52 -30.92 18.94
CA GLY A 367 -10.16 -31.49 19.00
C GLY A 367 -9.89 -32.57 17.95
N LYS A 368 -10.77 -32.71 16.96
CA LYS A 368 -10.59 -33.63 15.83
C LYS A 368 -9.79 -32.90 14.76
N MET A 369 -8.70 -33.51 14.32
CA MET A 369 -8.00 -33.05 13.13
C MET A 369 -9.00 -33.07 11.96
N PRO A 370 -9.11 -32.00 11.16
CA PRO A 370 -9.94 -32.03 9.98
C PRO A 370 -9.41 -33.13 9.06
N GLU A 371 -10.17 -34.23 8.93
CA GLU A 371 -9.93 -35.19 7.87
C GLU A 371 -10.30 -34.49 6.57
N VAL A 372 -9.31 -33.89 5.90
CA VAL A 372 -9.46 -33.52 4.49
C VAL A 372 -9.70 -34.83 3.77
N SER A 373 -10.94 -35.04 3.31
CA SER A 373 -11.28 -36.30 2.65
C SER A 373 -10.30 -36.50 1.49
N PRO A 374 -9.82 -37.72 1.27
CA PRO A 374 -8.92 -38.00 0.15
C PRO A 374 -9.49 -37.52 -1.20
N GLU A 375 -10.81 -37.57 -1.35
CA GLU A 375 -11.55 -37.01 -2.48
C GLU A 375 -11.36 -35.49 -2.64
N ARG A 376 -11.32 -34.74 -1.52
CA ARG A 376 -11.05 -33.29 -1.52
C ARG A 376 -9.61 -33.00 -1.95
N ARG A 377 -8.61 -33.74 -1.44
CA ARG A 377 -7.20 -33.63 -1.92
C ARG A 377 -7.07 -33.93 -3.40
N LEU A 378 -7.78 -34.95 -3.90
CA LEU A 378 -7.76 -35.31 -5.31
C LEU A 378 -8.37 -34.22 -6.20
N ARG A 379 -9.50 -33.60 -5.79
CA ARG A 379 -10.10 -32.48 -6.52
C ARG A 379 -9.15 -31.29 -6.63
N LEU A 380 -8.43 -30.97 -5.57
CA LEU A 380 -7.46 -29.86 -5.52
C LEU A 380 -6.30 -30.08 -6.49
N ILE A 381 -5.73 -31.30 -6.52
CA ILE A 381 -4.64 -31.65 -7.45
C ILE A 381 -5.15 -31.60 -8.89
N LEU A 382 -6.35 -32.11 -9.15
CA LEU A 382 -6.96 -32.05 -10.49
C LEU A 382 -7.28 -30.62 -10.92
N ALA A 383 -7.67 -29.75 -9.98
CA ALA A 383 -7.94 -28.34 -10.26
C ALA A 383 -6.66 -27.54 -10.51
N ASP A 384 -5.59 -27.80 -9.76
CA ASP A 384 -4.27 -27.21 -9.99
C ASP A 384 -3.70 -27.63 -11.36
N ILE A 385 -3.83 -28.91 -11.73
CA ILE A 385 -3.49 -29.42 -13.06
C ILE A 385 -4.35 -28.77 -14.14
N ARG A 386 -5.65 -28.59 -13.89
CA ARG A 386 -6.57 -27.94 -14.84
C ARG A 386 -6.21 -26.47 -15.05
N GLN A 387 -5.85 -25.74 -14.02
CA GLN A 387 -5.49 -24.33 -14.13
C GLN A 387 -4.13 -24.15 -14.83
N LYS A 388 -3.14 -24.99 -14.50
CA LYS A 388 -1.85 -25.06 -15.20
C LYS A 388 -2.02 -25.36 -16.69
N THR A 389 -2.89 -26.31 -17.04
CA THR A 389 -3.16 -26.66 -18.45
C THR A 389 -4.03 -25.63 -19.20
N GLN A 390 -4.90 -24.89 -18.52
CA GLN A 390 -5.71 -23.83 -19.13
C GLN A 390 -4.93 -22.53 -19.37
N GLY A 391 -3.90 -22.25 -18.56
CA GLY A 391 -2.98 -21.11 -18.75
C GLY A 391 -1.95 -21.31 -19.88
N MET A 392 -1.81 -22.52 -20.42
CA MET A 392 -0.77 -22.91 -21.39
C MET A 392 -1.24 -22.88 -22.87
N ARG A 393 -2.33 -22.16 -23.20
CA ARG A 393 -2.86 -22.10 -24.57
C ARG A 393 -1.86 -21.58 -25.61
N ASP A 394 -0.88 -20.80 -25.19
CA ASP A 394 0.12 -20.20 -26.08
C ASP A 394 1.49 -20.91 -26.06
N ASN A 395 1.71 -21.87 -25.15
CA ASN A 395 2.94 -22.67 -25.09
C ASN A 395 2.62 -24.08 -24.53
N PRO A 396 2.41 -25.08 -25.39
CA PRO A 396 1.99 -26.40 -24.95
C PRO A 396 3.10 -27.09 -24.14
N PRO A 397 2.76 -27.75 -23.01
CA PRO A 397 3.73 -28.49 -22.21
C PRO A 397 4.40 -29.59 -23.05
N THR A 398 5.67 -29.81 -22.79
CA THR A 398 6.42 -30.92 -23.38
C THR A 398 5.81 -32.26 -22.91
N LEU A 399 6.02 -33.31 -23.70
CA LEU A 399 5.54 -34.66 -23.35
C LEU A 399 6.03 -35.09 -21.95
N THR A 400 7.24 -34.65 -21.57
CA THR A 400 7.86 -34.94 -20.27
C THR A 400 7.10 -34.28 -19.12
N GLU A 401 6.74 -33.00 -19.25
CA GLU A 401 5.96 -32.27 -18.25
C GLU A 401 4.54 -32.84 -18.13
N LEU A 402 3.92 -33.23 -19.25
CA LEU A 402 2.65 -33.94 -19.26
C LEU A 402 2.72 -35.28 -18.52
N VAL A 403 3.80 -36.03 -18.72
CA VAL A 403 4.02 -37.30 -18.01
C VAL A 403 4.22 -37.05 -16.51
N ASP A 404 4.97 -36.03 -16.11
CA ASP A 404 5.18 -35.70 -14.69
C ASP A 404 3.86 -35.28 -14.00
N TYR A 405 3.02 -34.46 -14.65
CA TYR A 405 1.70 -34.11 -14.13
C TYR A 405 0.77 -35.32 -13.99
N ILE A 406 0.81 -36.24 -14.96
CA ILE A 406 0.04 -37.49 -14.90
C ILE A 406 0.57 -38.38 -13.77
N VAL A 407 1.89 -38.49 -13.62
CA VAL A 407 2.52 -39.31 -12.58
C VAL A 407 2.20 -38.78 -11.19
N ASP A 408 2.26 -37.47 -10.97
CA ASP A 408 1.91 -36.88 -9.68
C ASP A 408 0.41 -37.05 -9.36
N ALA A 409 -0.47 -36.93 -10.35
CA ALA A 409 -1.89 -37.24 -10.19
C ALA A 409 -2.11 -38.71 -9.83
N PHE A 410 -1.45 -39.65 -10.52
CA PHE A 410 -1.57 -41.09 -10.24
C PHE A 410 -0.94 -41.48 -8.91
N ARG A 411 0.15 -40.87 -8.48
CA ARG A 411 0.72 -41.07 -7.14
C ARG A 411 -0.26 -40.64 -6.06
N SER A 412 -0.89 -39.48 -6.23
CA SER A 412 -1.89 -38.97 -5.31
C SER A 412 -3.13 -39.87 -5.23
N ILE A 413 -3.56 -40.44 -6.37
CA ILE A 413 -4.61 -41.47 -6.43
C ILE A 413 -4.16 -42.76 -5.73
N THR A 414 -2.92 -43.17 -5.92
CA THR A 414 -2.37 -44.41 -5.34
C THR A 414 -2.25 -44.28 -3.82
N ASP A 415 -1.81 -43.13 -3.33
CA ASP A 415 -1.74 -42.83 -1.90
C ASP A 415 -3.14 -42.81 -1.28
N LEU A 416 -4.15 -42.31 -2.01
CA LEU A 416 -5.56 -42.32 -1.63
C LEU A 416 -6.12 -43.75 -1.51
N VAL A 417 -5.85 -44.61 -2.49
CA VAL A 417 -6.28 -46.01 -2.46
C VAL A 417 -5.59 -46.76 -1.32
N ASN A 418 -4.29 -46.56 -1.14
CA ASN A 418 -3.52 -47.24 -0.10
C ASN A 418 -3.92 -46.81 1.31
N SER A 419 -4.27 -45.54 1.51
CA SER A 419 -4.71 -45.02 2.81
C SER A 419 -6.15 -45.41 3.18
N ASN A 420 -6.94 -45.95 2.24
CA ASN A 420 -8.32 -46.40 2.45
C ASN A 420 -8.54 -47.88 2.15
N ARG A 421 -7.45 -48.65 2.08
CA ARG A 421 -7.46 -50.07 1.69
C ARG A 421 -8.39 -50.92 2.57
N ASP A 422 -8.44 -50.63 3.86
CA ASP A 422 -9.31 -51.33 4.82
C ASP A 422 -10.81 -51.03 4.62
N ALA A 423 -11.15 -49.88 4.04
CA ALA A 423 -12.53 -49.48 3.75
C ALA A 423 -13.01 -49.95 2.36
N LEU A 424 -12.08 -50.25 1.45
CA LEU A 424 -12.37 -50.67 0.08
C LEU A 424 -12.64 -52.18 -0.03
N GLY A 425 -12.33 -52.95 1.01
CA GLY A 425 -12.35 -54.42 0.97
C GLY A 425 -11.18 -54.96 0.14
N ASP A 426 -10.78 -56.21 0.41
CA ASP A 426 -9.65 -56.87 -0.27
C ASP A 426 -9.79 -56.93 -1.80
#